data_AF-A0AAX1U7Z8-F1
#
_entry.id   AF-A0AAX1U7Z8-F1
#
_cell.length_a   1.000
_cell.length_b   1.000
_cell.length_c   1.000
_cell.angle_alpha   90.00
_cell.angle_beta   90.00
_cell.angle_gamma   90.00
#
_symmetry.space_group_name_H-M   'P 1'
#
loop_
_entity.id
_entity.type
_entity.pdbx_description
1 polymer ?
#
loop_
_entity_poly.entity_id
_entity_poly.type
_entity_poly.pdbx_seq_one_letter_code
_entity_poly.pdbx_strand_id
1 'polypeptide(L)'
;MSVPDADMLISISEIFETPVSTLLGENIIETKADDLKVISEKLEIINLQLANRKMTKQKLLHWLFISLGIVIMIVFIILFISHSPYLNWDYSNPETSVMGVVLHAFEWLFVRVAPLLLIGAIAGVYFTRKLSNQENN
;
A
#
# COMPACT_ATOMS: atom_id res chain seq x y z
N MET A 1 -26.54 71.20 -24.63
CA MET A 1 -25.94 70.24 -23.68
C MET A 1 -26.14 68.87 -24.29
N SER A 2 -25.07 68.30 -24.83
CA SER A 2 -25.08 67.13 -25.70
C SER A 2 -25.56 65.88 -24.97
N VAL A 3 -26.50 65.19 -25.61
CA VAL A 3 -26.89 63.82 -25.30
C VAL A 3 -25.68 62.93 -25.63
N PRO A 4 -25.30 61.96 -24.79
CA PRO A 4 -24.29 60.98 -25.14
C PRO A 4 -24.78 60.18 -26.35
N ASP A 5 -24.00 60.18 -27.45
CA ASP A 5 -24.36 59.52 -28.70
C ASP A 5 -24.60 58.03 -28.48
N ALA A 6 -25.71 57.54 -29.02
CA ALA A 6 -26.08 56.13 -29.03
C ALA A 6 -24.97 55.23 -29.64
N ASP A 7 -24.06 55.82 -30.43
CA ASP A 7 -22.87 55.16 -30.97
C ASP A 7 -21.91 54.64 -29.88
N MET A 8 -21.86 55.29 -28.72
CA MET A 8 -21.05 54.82 -27.58
C MET A 8 -21.67 53.58 -26.90
N LEU A 9 -23.00 53.49 -26.90
CA LEU A 9 -23.71 52.31 -26.36
C LEU A 9 -23.61 51.11 -27.32
N ILE A 10 -23.64 51.36 -28.63
CA ILE A 10 -23.46 50.34 -29.66
C ILE A 10 -22.04 49.75 -29.62
N SER A 11 -21.01 50.59 -29.44
CA SER A 11 -19.62 50.14 -29.37
C SER A 11 -19.28 49.35 -28.09
N ILE A 12 -19.90 49.65 -26.95
CA ILE A 12 -19.79 48.79 -25.74
C ILE A 12 -20.50 47.45 -25.95
N SER A 13 -21.65 47.44 -26.62
CA SER A 13 -22.38 46.20 -26.96
C SER A 13 -21.60 45.29 -27.91
N GLU A 14 -20.82 45.88 -28.83
CA GLU A 14 -20.01 45.15 -29.82
C GLU A 14 -18.69 44.62 -29.21
N ILE A 15 -18.13 45.30 -28.20
CA ILE A 15 -16.95 44.82 -27.45
C ILE A 15 -17.29 43.60 -26.59
N PHE A 16 -18.54 43.47 -26.14
CA PHE A 16 -19.03 42.35 -25.33
C PHE A 16 -19.70 41.25 -26.17
N GLU A 17 -19.12 40.85 -27.30
CA GLU A 17 -19.48 39.59 -27.99
C GLU A 17 -19.42 38.35 -27.07
N THR A 18 -18.90 38.48 -25.85
CA THR A 18 -19.21 37.58 -24.73
C THR A 18 -20.48 38.06 -24.01
N PRO A 19 -21.62 37.34 -24.12
CA PRO A 19 -22.91 37.79 -23.59
C PRO A 19 -22.82 38.09 -22.08
N VAL A 20 -23.57 39.11 -21.62
CA VAL A 20 -23.58 39.56 -20.21
C VAL A 20 -23.92 38.44 -19.22
N SER A 21 -24.62 37.40 -19.68
CA SER A 21 -24.89 36.15 -18.94
C SER A 21 -23.64 35.31 -18.65
N THR A 22 -22.55 35.47 -19.42
CA THR A 22 -21.22 34.93 -19.11
C THR A 22 -20.52 35.73 -18.00
N LEU A 23 -20.70 37.05 -17.96
CA LEU A 23 -20.08 37.94 -16.96
C LEU A 23 -20.81 37.96 -15.61
N LEU A 24 -22.12 37.73 -15.63
CA LEU A 24 -22.95 37.56 -14.43
C LEU A 24 -22.77 36.19 -13.78
N GLY A 25 -21.96 35.30 -14.36
CA GLY A 25 -21.65 33.98 -13.81
C GLY A 25 -22.81 32.98 -13.86
N GLU A 26 -23.97 33.37 -14.38
CA GLU A 26 -25.19 32.54 -14.44
C GLU A 26 -24.96 31.24 -15.22
N ASN A 27 -24.18 31.29 -16.31
CA ASN A 27 -23.85 30.10 -17.09
C ASN A 27 -22.67 29.30 -16.47
N ILE A 28 -21.71 29.96 -15.81
CA ILE A 28 -20.50 29.33 -15.25
C ILE A 28 -20.82 28.47 -14.02
N ILE A 29 -21.83 28.85 -13.22
CA ILE A 29 -22.20 28.11 -12.00
C ILE A 29 -22.83 26.75 -12.34
N GLU A 30 -23.66 26.66 -13.38
CA GLU A 30 -24.22 25.38 -13.82
C GLU A 30 -23.16 24.45 -14.42
N THR A 31 -22.26 24.95 -15.29
CA THR A 31 -21.15 24.14 -15.82
C THR A 31 -20.20 23.69 -14.72
N LYS A 32 -19.87 24.59 -13.79
CA LYS A 32 -19.00 24.27 -12.64
C LYS A 32 -19.66 23.27 -11.69
N ALA A 33 -20.97 23.33 -11.49
CA ALA A 33 -21.70 22.35 -10.69
C ALA A 33 -21.67 20.95 -11.35
N ASP A 34 -21.83 20.89 -12.68
CA ASP A 34 -21.74 19.64 -13.43
C ASP A 34 -20.29 19.09 -13.45
N ASP A 35 -19.29 19.95 -13.63
CA ASP A 35 -17.86 19.60 -13.54
C ASP A 35 -17.50 19.07 -12.14
N LEU A 36 -18.00 19.70 -11.07
CA LEU A 36 -17.81 19.24 -9.69
C LEU A 36 -18.49 17.89 -9.46
N LYS A 37 -19.66 17.66 -10.04
CA LYS A 37 -20.36 16.37 -9.99
C LYS A 37 -19.53 15.28 -10.67
N VAL A 38 -19.02 15.53 -11.87
CA VAL A 38 -18.14 14.60 -12.60
C VAL A 38 -16.86 14.32 -11.79
N ILE A 39 -16.23 15.34 -11.20
CA ILE A 39 -15.05 15.19 -10.35
C ILE A 39 -15.38 14.34 -9.11
N SER A 40 -16.56 14.55 -8.49
CA SER A 40 -17.00 13.80 -7.32
C SER A 40 -17.21 12.32 -7.61
N GLU A 41 -17.80 11.98 -8.75
CA GLU A 41 -17.98 10.59 -9.19
C GLU A 41 -16.64 9.91 -9.46
N LYS A 42 -15.68 10.63 -10.08
CA LYS A 42 -14.34 10.09 -10.29
C LYS A 42 -13.59 9.87 -8.98
N LEU A 43 -13.72 10.78 -8.02
CA LEU A 43 -13.15 10.64 -6.68
C LEU A 43 -13.74 9.44 -5.93
N GLU A 44 -15.05 9.21 -6.05
CA GLU A 44 -15.71 8.06 -5.44
C GLU A 44 -15.15 6.73 -5.98
N ILE A 45 -15.00 6.62 -7.31
CA ILE A 45 -14.42 5.43 -7.95
C ILE A 45 -12.96 5.23 -7.50
N ILE A 46 -12.16 6.30 -7.45
CA ILE A 46 -10.77 6.23 -6.98
C ILE A 46 -10.71 5.80 -5.51
N ASN A 47 -11.58 6.34 -4.66
CA ASN A 47 -11.66 5.99 -3.24
C ASN A 47 -12.03 4.51 -3.07
N LEU A 48 -13.00 4.02 -3.85
CA LEU A 48 -13.44 2.62 -3.84
C LEU A 48 -12.32 1.68 -4.32
N GLN A 49 -11.59 2.05 -5.38
CA GLN A 49 -10.41 1.30 -5.82
C GLN A 49 -9.28 1.31 -4.79
N LEU A 50 -9.05 2.43 -4.12
CA LEU A 50 -8.02 2.56 -3.09
C LEU A 50 -8.35 1.70 -1.87
N ALA A 51 -9.60 1.71 -1.41
CA ALA A 51 -10.11 0.85 -0.35
C ALA A 51 -9.92 -0.63 -0.70
N ASN A 52 -10.33 -1.04 -1.91
CA ASN A 52 -10.18 -2.43 -2.35
C ASN A 52 -8.71 -2.88 -2.46
N ARG A 53 -7.83 -2.00 -2.97
CA ARG A 53 -6.37 -2.26 -3.00
C ARG A 53 -5.77 -2.37 -1.60
N LYS A 54 -6.23 -1.55 -0.65
CA LYS A 54 -5.80 -1.60 0.75
C LYS A 54 -6.20 -2.94 1.39
N MET A 55 -7.43 -3.40 1.18
CA MET A 55 -7.90 -4.71 1.65
C MET A 55 -7.10 -5.87 1.06
N THR A 56 -6.80 -5.82 -0.24
CA THR A 56 -6.05 -6.90 -0.91
C THR A 56 -4.61 -6.97 -0.42
N LYS A 57 -3.95 -5.82 -0.24
CA LYS A 57 -2.59 -5.75 0.32
C LYS A 57 -2.54 -6.28 1.75
N GLN A 58 -3.53 -5.96 2.57
CA GLN A 58 -3.63 -6.50 3.93
C GLN A 58 -3.79 -8.02 3.93
N LYS A 59 -4.72 -8.56 3.12
CA LYS A 59 -4.88 -10.03 3.00
C LYS A 59 -3.60 -10.72 2.54
N LEU A 60 -2.89 -10.13 1.57
CA LEU A 60 -1.62 -10.66 1.08
C LEU A 60 -0.54 -10.67 2.18
N LEU A 61 -0.37 -9.57 2.91
CA LEU A 61 0.58 -9.48 4.02
C LEU A 61 0.27 -10.49 5.12
N HIS A 62 -1.01 -10.67 5.47
CA HIS A 62 -1.43 -11.66 6.47
C HIS A 62 -1.04 -13.09 6.05
N TRP A 63 -1.34 -13.47 4.82
CA TRP A 63 -0.96 -14.78 4.27
C TRP A 63 0.55 -14.95 4.18
N LEU A 64 1.29 -13.88 3.85
CA LEU A 64 2.75 -13.88 3.83
C LEU A 64 3.34 -14.16 5.22
N PHE A 65 2.86 -13.48 6.27
CA PHE A 65 3.34 -13.74 7.63
C PHE A 65 3.02 -15.16 8.10
N ILE A 66 1.85 -15.69 7.77
CA ILE A 66 1.46 -17.07 8.08
C ILE A 66 2.37 -18.07 7.34
N SER A 67 2.54 -17.90 6.03
CA SER A 67 3.38 -18.80 5.23
C SER A 67 4.85 -18.76 5.68
N LEU A 68 5.37 -17.57 6.00
CA LEU A 68 6.70 -17.40 6.57
C LEU A 68 6.87 -18.18 7.88
N GLY A 69 5.88 -18.14 8.78
CA GLY A 69 5.89 -18.91 10.02
C GLY A 69 5.92 -20.43 9.79
N ILE A 70 5.14 -20.92 8.82
CA ILE A 70 5.12 -22.34 8.44
C ILE A 70 6.48 -22.77 7.89
N VAL A 71 7.10 -21.96 7.02
CA VAL A 71 8.42 -22.25 6.46
C VAL A 71 9.48 -22.33 7.56
N ILE A 72 9.49 -21.38 8.50
CA ILE A 72 10.41 -21.39 9.65
C ILE A 72 10.24 -22.67 10.48
N MET A 73 9.01 -23.09 10.75
CA MET A 73 8.69 -24.35 11.45
C MET A 73 9.25 -25.58 10.71
N ILE A 74 9.07 -25.67 9.39
CA ILE A 74 9.59 -26.79 8.59
C ILE A 74 11.12 -26.85 8.67
N VAL A 75 11.79 -25.71 8.50
CA VAL A 75 13.26 -25.61 8.60
C VAL A 75 13.73 -26.05 9.99
N PHE A 76 13.02 -25.64 11.05
CA PHE A 76 13.34 -26.04 12.41
C PHE A 76 13.26 -27.57 12.61
N ILE A 77 12.23 -28.22 12.06
CA ILE A 77 12.09 -29.69 12.11
C ILE A 77 13.24 -30.38 11.39
N ILE A 78 13.62 -29.89 10.21
CA ILE A 78 14.75 -30.45 9.42
C ILE A 78 16.06 -30.34 10.20
N LEU A 79 16.33 -29.17 10.79
CA LEU A 79 17.52 -28.96 11.62
C LEU A 79 17.52 -29.88 12.84
N PHE A 80 16.38 -30.04 13.51
CA PHE A 80 16.25 -30.92 14.67
C PHE A 80 16.58 -32.38 14.33
N ILE A 81 16.09 -32.88 13.19
CA ILE A 81 16.41 -34.23 12.71
C ILE A 81 17.89 -34.34 12.31
N SER A 82 18.46 -33.27 11.75
CA SER A 82 19.84 -33.22 11.24
C SER A 82 20.90 -33.04 12.33
N HIS A 83 20.54 -32.73 13.58
CA HIS A 83 21.48 -32.54 14.68
C HIS A 83 22.32 -33.80 15.00
N SER A 84 21.85 -35.00 14.63
CA SER A 84 22.60 -36.25 14.87
C SER A 84 23.73 -36.53 13.86
N PRO A 85 23.53 -36.39 12.53
CA PRO A 85 24.54 -36.80 11.55
C PRO A 85 25.87 -36.02 11.52
N TYR A 86 25.88 -34.69 11.70
CA TYR A 86 27.14 -33.91 11.54
C TYR A 86 28.06 -33.93 12.77
N LEU A 87 27.54 -34.34 13.94
CA LEU A 87 28.31 -34.52 15.17
C LEU A 87 29.27 -35.71 15.07
N ASN A 88 28.97 -36.68 14.21
CA ASN A 88 29.79 -37.88 13.98
C ASN A 88 30.71 -37.75 12.76
N TRP A 89 30.86 -36.55 12.19
CA TRP A 89 31.78 -36.32 11.07
C TRP A 89 33.23 -36.43 11.52
N ASP A 90 34.09 -36.83 10.59
CA ASP A 90 35.54 -36.86 10.83
C ASP A 90 36.10 -35.43 10.78
N TYR A 91 36.31 -34.82 11.94
CA TYR A 91 36.86 -33.45 12.06
C TYR A 91 38.39 -33.39 11.82
N SER A 92 39.06 -34.53 11.62
CA SER A 92 40.48 -34.56 11.26
C SER A 92 40.74 -34.12 9.82
N ASN A 93 39.75 -34.29 8.93
CA ASN A 93 39.77 -33.70 7.60
C ASN A 93 39.37 -32.20 7.69
N PRO A 94 40.19 -31.27 7.14
CA PRO A 94 39.89 -29.84 7.19
C PRO A 94 38.59 -29.46 6.47
N GLU A 95 38.21 -30.16 5.39
CA GLU A 95 37.01 -29.84 4.60
C GLU A 95 35.72 -30.06 5.40
N THR A 96 35.61 -31.19 6.09
CA THR A 96 34.48 -31.55 6.95
C THR A 96 34.42 -30.69 8.20
N SER A 97 35.58 -30.34 8.77
CA SER A 97 35.70 -29.42 9.91
C SER A 97 35.11 -28.03 9.59
N VAL A 98 35.48 -27.46 8.44
CA VAL A 98 34.96 -26.15 8.00
C VAL A 98 33.45 -26.22 7.78
N MET A 99 32.96 -27.28 7.13
CA MET A 99 31.54 -27.49 6.89
C MET A 99 30.72 -27.56 8.20
N GLY A 100 31.24 -28.28 9.21
CA GLY A 100 30.61 -28.38 10.54
C GLY A 100 30.49 -27.03 11.25
N VAL A 101 31.54 -26.20 11.19
CA VAL A 101 31.50 -24.84 11.78
C VAL A 101 30.47 -23.95 11.09
N VAL A 102 30.39 -24.01 9.75
CA VAL A 102 29.40 -23.23 8.98
C VAL A 102 27.97 -23.65 9.35
N LEU A 103 27.69 -24.95 9.41
CA LEU A 103 26.37 -25.46 9.81
C LEU A 103 26.02 -25.06 11.24
N HIS A 104 26.98 -25.19 12.17
CA HIS A 104 26.76 -24.81 13.57
C HIS A 104 26.52 -23.29 13.73
N ALA A 105 27.27 -22.46 13.01
CA ALA A 105 27.06 -21.01 13.00
C ALA A 105 25.68 -20.65 12.44
N PHE A 106 25.23 -21.35 11.39
CA PHE A 106 23.90 -21.18 10.81
C PHE A 106 22.80 -21.57 11.80
N GLU A 107 22.90 -22.72 12.47
CA GLU A 107 21.97 -23.14 13.52
C GLU A 107 21.91 -22.12 14.67
N TRP A 108 23.07 -21.70 15.16
CA TRP A 108 23.20 -20.73 16.24
C TRP A 108 22.53 -19.39 15.89
N LEU A 109 22.68 -18.95 14.64
CA LEU A 109 22.04 -17.74 14.12
C LEU A 109 20.53 -17.96 13.98
N PHE A 110 20.11 -19.06 13.37
CA PHE A 110 18.71 -19.39 13.14
C PHE A 110 17.92 -19.47 14.46
N VAL A 111 18.47 -20.13 15.48
CA VAL A 111 17.84 -20.23 16.82
C VAL A 111 17.64 -18.85 17.47
N ARG A 112 18.53 -17.88 17.21
CA ARG A 112 18.37 -16.50 17.72
C ARG A 112 17.44 -15.63 16.88
N VAL A 113 17.45 -15.81 15.56
CA VAL A 113 16.68 -14.99 14.62
C VAL A 113 15.23 -15.47 14.54
N ALA A 114 14.97 -16.78 14.63
CA ALA A 114 13.63 -17.34 14.53
C ALA A 114 12.64 -16.76 15.56
N PRO A 115 12.97 -16.60 16.86
CA PRO A 115 12.09 -15.92 17.82
C PRO A 115 11.75 -14.48 17.42
N LEU A 116 12.72 -13.72 16.91
CA LEU A 116 12.50 -12.34 16.46
C LEU A 116 11.57 -12.30 15.23
N LEU A 117 11.79 -13.20 14.25
CA LEU A 117 10.92 -13.33 13.08
C LEU A 117 9.50 -13.74 13.46
N LEU A 118 9.34 -14.64 14.44
CA LEU A 118 8.03 -15.05 14.94
C LEU A 118 7.29 -13.90 15.64
N ILE A 119 7.98 -13.14 16.49
CA ILE A 119 7.38 -11.95 17.14
C ILE A 119 6.97 -10.92 16.08
N GLY A 120 7.83 -10.67 15.08
CA GLY A 120 7.53 -9.78 13.96
C GLY A 120 6.33 -10.27 13.15
N ALA A 121 6.23 -11.58 12.89
CA ALA A 121 5.11 -12.18 12.19
C ALA A 121 3.81 -12.06 12.99
N ILE A 122 3.82 -12.33 14.30
CA ILE A 122 2.65 -12.19 15.19
C ILE A 122 2.20 -10.72 15.24
N ALA A 123 3.14 -9.77 15.40
CA ALA A 123 2.83 -8.35 15.39
C ALA A 123 2.26 -7.90 14.03
N GLY A 124 2.81 -8.38 12.92
CA GLY A 124 2.31 -8.14 11.57
C GLY A 124 0.89 -8.67 11.35
N VAL A 125 0.62 -9.89 11.82
CA VAL A 125 -0.71 -10.52 11.82
C VAL A 125 -1.71 -9.69 12.64
N TYR A 126 -1.33 -9.24 13.84
CA TYR A 126 -2.19 -8.42 14.71
C TYR A 126 -2.51 -7.07 14.08
N PHE A 127 -1.51 -6.37 13.55
CA PHE A 127 -1.68 -5.06 12.91
C PHE A 127 -2.61 -5.16 11.69
N THR A 128 -2.42 -6.21 10.88
CA THR A 128 -3.25 -6.47 9.70
C THR A 128 -4.69 -6.82 10.06
N ARG A 129 -4.92 -7.57 11.14
CA ARG A 129 -6.26 -7.85 11.67
C ARG A 129 -6.95 -6.60 12.23
N LYS A 130 -6.24 -5.77 12.99
CA LYS A 130 -6.78 -4.53 13.57
C LYS A 130 -7.26 -3.57 12.48
N LEU A 131 -6.48 -3.40 11.41
CA LEU A 131 -6.84 -2.58 10.27
C LEU A 131 -8.07 -3.09 9.53
N SER A 132 -8.20 -4.40 9.34
CA SER A 132 -9.40 -5.01 8.77
C SER A 132 -10.66 -4.78 9.61
N ASN A 133 -10.55 -4.77 10.95
CA ASN A 133 -11.70 -4.54 11.84
C ASN A 133 -12.15 -3.07 11.88
N GLN A 134 -11.26 -2.12 11.59
CA GLN A 134 -11.59 -0.68 11.54
C GLN A 134 -12.31 -0.28 10.24
N GLU A 135 -12.17 -1.05 9.17
CA GLU A 135 -12.84 -0.78 7.88
C GLU A 135 -14.27 -1.33 7.82
N ASN A 136 -14.62 -2.26 8.71
CA ASN A 136 -15.94 -2.90 8.79
C ASN A 136 -16.88 -2.30 9.86
N ASN A 137 -16.45 -1.28 10.59
CA ASN A 137 -17.20 -0.57 11.64
C ASN A 137 -17.46 0.87 11.20
#